data_AF-A0A947ZCY8-F1
#
_entry.id   AF-A0A947ZCY8-F1
#
_cell.length_a   1.000
_cell.length_b   1.000
_cell.length_c   1.000
_cell.angle_alpha   90.00
_cell.angle_beta   90.00
_cell.angle_gamma   90.00
#
_symmetry.space_group_name_H-M   'P 1'
#
loop_
_entity.id
_entity.type
_entity.pdbx_description
1 polymer ?
#
loop_
_entity_poly.entity_id
_entity_poly.type
_entity_poly.pdbx_seq_one_letter_code
_entity_poly.pdbx_strand_id
1 'polypeptide(L)'
;MKIFFTIVLMVLAFSSCEGEAGVVQSNNQNNTNNVNNINNTNNTTDLCPGGTDQDHDGYGEGCPLGADCNDLNPHINPGQEELCNTIDDNCNDIVDEGCSCTSGQMRVCSSYIDPRAVTYNMRCKPGYELCVDSEWSGVCVGETGPIPEICNGLDDDCDGDIDNGVLNAVGECGTVIPDEDCGPTGEGNGLDDNGDGQVDETCNCSVPGYDPDLPRTGQPCYSGPISTLGVGICHGGTRDCLPGGVWGTCTGQVIPMVETCGDGIDNDCDG
;
A
#
# COMPACT_ATOMS: atom_id res chain seq x y z
N MET A 1 -9.47 -13.54 -50.97
CA MET A 1 -10.51 -13.22 -49.97
C MET A 1 -10.74 -14.49 -49.17
N LYS A 2 -10.33 -14.70 -47.92
CA LYS A 2 -9.67 -13.93 -46.85
C LYS A 2 -8.71 -14.90 -46.15
N ILE A 3 -7.47 -14.48 -45.88
CA ILE A 3 -6.53 -15.24 -45.05
C ILE A 3 -6.84 -14.86 -43.60
N PHE A 4 -7.27 -15.83 -42.80
CA PHE A 4 -7.53 -15.64 -41.37
C PHE A 4 -6.19 -15.52 -40.63
N PHE A 5 -5.86 -14.30 -40.20
CA PHE A 5 -4.85 -14.07 -39.16
C PHE A 5 -5.50 -14.40 -37.81
N THR A 6 -5.26 -15.59 -37.30
CA THR A 6 -5.55 -15.90 -35.89
C THR A 6 -4.46 -15.23 -35.06
N ILE A 7 -4.72 -14.00 -34.62
CA ILE A 7 -3.92 -13.33 -33.60
C ILE A 7 -4.14 -14.13 -32.32
N VAL A 8 -3.14 -14.92 -31.94
CA VAL A 8 -3.02 -15.47 -30.60
C VAL A 8 -2.74 -14.26 -29.72
N LEU A 9 -3.79 -13.71 -29.12
CA LEU A 9 -3.69 -12.73 -28.05
C LEU A 9 -3.13 -13.50 -26.85
N MET A 10 -1.81 -13.51 -26.75
CA MET A 10 -1.09 -13.99 -25.58
C MET A 10 -1.41 -12.98 -24.48
N VAL A 11 -2.46 -13.27 -23.71
CA VAL A 11 -2.72 -12.57 -22.45
C VAL A 11 -1.56 -12.93 -21.55
N LEU A 12 -0.55 -12.07 -21.52
CA LEU A 12 0.43 -12.07 -20.44
C LEU A 12 -0.36 -11.71 -19.20
N ALA A 13 -0.73 -12.72 -18.43
CA ALA A 13 -1.09 -12.53 -17.04
C ALA A 13 0.16 -11.95 -16.39
N PHE A 14 0.18 -10.63 -16.21
CA PHE A 14 1.00 -10.01 -15.19
C PHE A 14 0.36 -10.45 -13.88
N SER A 15 0.77 -11.62 -13.38
CA SER A 15 0.56 -11.97 -11.99
C SER A 15 1.42 -10.99 -11.19
N SER A 16 0.79 -9.95 -10.64
CA SER A 16 1.31 -9.22 -9.50
C SER A 16 1.59 -10.28 -8.42
N CYS A 17 2.84 -10.38 -7.98
CA CYS A 17 3.14 -11.10 -6.76
C CYS A 17 2.81 -10.12 -5.63
N GLU A 18 1.71 -10.33 -4.92
CA GLU A 18 1.36 -9.59 -3.71
C GLU A 18 1.95 -10.36 -2.53
N GLY A 19 3.22 -10.11 -2.20
CA GLY A 19 3.92 -10.93 -1.22
C GLY A 19 5.19 -10.26 -0.72
N GLU A 20 5.02 -9.43 0.31
CA GLU A 20 6.09 -8.58 0.82
C GLU A 20 7.14 -9.34 1.63
N ALA A 21 8.41 -9.09 1.30
CA ALA A 21 9.55 -9.56 2.06
C ALA A 21 9.90 -8.54 3.15
N GLY A 22 9.27 -8.73 4.32
CA GLY A 22 9.30 -7.78 5.43
C GLY A 22 10.67 -7.21 5.85
N VAL A 23 10.57 -5.98 6.38
CA VAL A 23 11.59 -5.16 7.05
C VAL A 23 12.82 -5.95 7.54
N VAL A 24 13.96 -5.73 6.87
CA VAL A 24 15.27 -6.14 7.40
C VAL A 24 15.53 -5.34 8.69
N GLN A 25 15.25 -5.94 9.85
CA GLN A 25 15.78 -5.44 11.11
C GLN A 25 17.30 -5.43 11.03
N SER A 26 17.89 -4.23 10.93
CA SER A 26 19.34 -4.06 10.88
C SER A 26 20.01 -4.72 12.08
N ASN A 27 20.68 -5.86 11.83
CA ASN A 27 21.52 -6.54 12.79
C ASN A 27 22.74 -5.68 13.10
N ASN A 28 22.73 -4.94 14.21
CA ASN A 28 23.94 -4.42 14.82
C ASN A 28 24.33 -5.26 16.04
N GLN A 29 24.85 -6.45 15.77
CA GLN A 29 25.61 -7.22 16.74
C GLN A 29 26.91 -6.47 17.03
N ASN A 30 26.97 -5.64 18.08
CA ASN A 30 28.18 -5.31 18.84
C ASN A 30 27.89 -4.32 20.00
N ASN A 31 27.37 -4.78 21.14
CA ASN A 31 27.86 -4.29 22.44
C ASN A 31 27.45 -5.19 23.60
N THR A 32 28.37 -6.03 24.06
CA THR A 32 28.26 -6.72 25.35
C THR A 32 28.45 -5.74 26.52
N ASN A 33 27.52 -5.81 27.47
CA ASN A 33 27.59 -5.30 28.86
C ASN A 33 27.17 -3.85 29.10
N ASN A 34 25.88 -3.62 29.41
CA ASN A 34 25.50 -3.14 30.74
C ASN A 34 23.99 -3.30 30.98
N VAL A 35 23.65 -4.00 32.05
CA VAL A 35 22.29 -4.25 32.53
C VAL A 35 21.69 -2.94 33.01
N ASN A 36 20.69 -2.45 32.29
CA ASN A 36 19.45 -1.85 32.80
C ASN A 36 18.46 -1.78 31.62
N ASN A 37 18.14 -2.95 31.05
CA ASN A 37 16.99 -3.10 30.18
C ASN A 37 15.76 -3.01 31.09
N ILE A 38 15.26 -1.79 31.22
CA ILE A 38 13.96 -1.54 31.83
C ILE A 38 12.99 -2.22 30.88
N ASN A 39 12.50 -3.39 31.30
CA ASN A 39 11.34 -4.05 30.73
C ASN A 39 10.21 -3.02 30.66
N ASN A 40 10.09 -2.32 29.54
CA ASN A 40 8.85 -1.68 29.16
C ASN A 40 8.03 -2.68 28.36
N THR A 41 7.71 -3.81 28.99
CA THR A 41 6.73 -4.79 28.52
C THR A 41 5.31 -4.29 28.82
N ASN A 42 5.05 -3.01 28.55
CA ASN A 42 3.72 -2.42 28.56
C ASN A 42 3.33 -1.96 27.14
N ASN A 43 3.67 -2.75 26.11
CA ASN A 43 2.92 -2.72 24.86
C ASN A 43 2.08 -3.99 24.76
N THR A 44 0.87 -3.93 25.30
CA THR A 44 -0.11 -5.00 25.27
C THR A 44 -0.90 -4.93 23.96
N THR A 45 -0.28 -5.13 22.79
CA THR A 45 -1.04 -5.15 21.51
C THR A 45 -0.43 -5.97 20.38
N ASP A 46 0.77 -6.56 20.49
CA ASP A 46 1.26 -7.44 19.43
C ASP A 46 0.68 -8.85 19.65
N LEU A 47 -0.45 -9.12 18.99
CA LEU A 47 -1.20 -10.38 19.09
C LEU A 47 -0.57 -11.49 18.23
N CYS A 48 0.31 -11.13 17.29
CA CYS A 48 1.02 -12.04 16.40
C CYS A 48 2.56 -11.87 16.48
N PRO A 49 3.19 -12.18 17.64
CA PRO A 49 4.63 -12.01 17.78
C PRO A 49 5.40 -13.01 16.92
N GLY A 50 5.93 -12.53 15.79
CA GLY A 50 6.75 -13.31 14.86
C GLY A 50 5.98 -13.98 13.72
N GLY A 51 4.74 -13.55 13.47
CA GLY A 51 4.00 -13.86 12.25
C GLY A 51 3.60 -12.58 11.49
N THR A 52 2.85 -12.76 10.41
CA THR A 52 2.24 -11.69 9.60
C THR A 52 0.76 -11.59 9.96
N ASP A 53 0.29 -10.39 10.25
CA ASP A 53 -1.09 -10.05 10.68
C ASP A 53 -1.39 -8.64 10.14
N GLN A 54 -1.84 -8.56 8.87
CA GLN A 54 -2.00 -7.28 8.16
C GLN A 54 -3.22 -6.47 8.65
N ASP A 55 -4.32 -7.13 9.01
CA ASP A 55 -5.53 -6.48 9.50
C ASP A 55 -5.63 -6.33 11.02
N HIS A 56 -4.66 -6.87 11.75
CA HIS A 56 -4.50 -6.77 13.21
C HIS A 56 -5.63 -7.40 14.02
N ASP A 57 -6.24 -8.47 13.52
CA ASP A 57 -7.24 -9.23 14.25
C ASP A 57 -6.64 -10.34 15.15
N GLY A 58 -5.33 -10.58 15.02
CA GLY A 58 -4.54 -11.54 15.79
C GLY A 58 -4.44 -12.94 15.17
N TYR A 59 -5.03 -13.14 14.00
CA TYR A 59 -4.82 -14.28 13.12
C TYR A 59 -3.84 -13.90 12.00
N GLY A 60 -3.30 -14.91 11.32
CA GLY A 60 -2.35 -14.70 10.22
C GLY A 60 -1.23 -15.73 10.17
N GLU A 61 -0.36 -15.64 9.17
CA GLU A 61 0.70 -16.63 8.98
C GLU A 61 1.69 -16.61 10.15
N GLY A 62 1.77 -17.71 10.90
CA GLY A 62 2.67 -17.81 12.05
C GLY A 62 2.10 -17.23 13.35
N CYS A 63 0.86 -16.75 13.35
CA CYS A 63 0.21 -16.23 14.55
C CYS A 63 -0.21 -17.32 15.54
N PRO A 64 -0.18 -17.06 16.87
CA PRO A 64 -0.57 -18.04 17.87
C PRO A 64 -2.05 -18.46 17.84
N LEU A 65 -2.94 -17.59 17.36
CA LEU A 65 -4.38 -17.85 17.30
C LEU A 65 -4.77 -18.74 16.12
N GLY A 66 -3.94 -18.79 15.08
CA GLY A 66 -4.16 -19.61 13.88
C GLY A 66 -3.79 -18.84 12.62
N ALA A 67 -3.84 -19.54 11.48
CA ALA A 67 -3.73 -18.90 10.18
C ALA A 67 -5.03 -18.17 9.84
N ASP A 68 -4.90 -17.03 9.18
CA ASP A 68 -6.02 -16.31 8.59
C ASP A 68 -6.24 -16.74 7.13
N CYS A 69 -7.50 -16.92 6.74
CA CYS A 69 -7.86 -17.12 5.35
C CYS A 69 -8.01 -15.80 4.57
N ASN A 70 -8.10 -14.65 5.25
CA ASN A 70 -8.04 -13.31 4.65
C ASN A 70 -7.39 -12.29 5.61
N ASP A 71 -6.07 -12.17 5.54
CA ASP A 71 -5.24 -11.26 6.36
C ASP A 71 -5.53 -9.75 6.12
N LEU A 72 -6.38 -9.41 5.15
CA LEU A 72 -6.74 -8.02 4.81
C LEU A 72 -8.13 -7.62 5.35
N ASN A 73 -8.86 -8.54 6.00
CA ASN A 73 -10.19 -8.26 6.51
C ASN A 73 -10.39 -8.83 7.92
N PRO A 74 -10.40 -7.97 8.96
CA PRO A 74 -10.40 -8.39 10.35
C PRO A 74 -11.73 -9.01 10.83
N HIS A 75 -12.67 -9.20 9.90
CA HIS A 75 -13.95 -9.86 10.11
C HIS A 75 -14.04 -11.24 9.44
N ILE A 76 -12.99 -11.69 8.75
CA ILE A 76 -12.86 -13.02 8.16
C ILE A 76 -11.70 -13.69 8.87
N ASN A 77 -11.98 -14.54 9.85
CA ASN A 77 -10.96 -15.23 10.62
C ASN A 77 -11.52 -16.47 11.34
N PRO A 78 -10.67 -17.38 11.85
CA PRO A 78 -11.12 -18.59 12.51
C PRO A 78 -12.20 -18.39 13.59
N GLY A 79 -13.37 -18.98 13.36
CA GLY A 79 -14.48 -19.04 14.34
C GLY A 79 -15.48 -17.88 14.31
N GLN A 80 -15.46 -17.02 13.29
CA GLN A 80 -16.49 -16.01 13.03
C GLN A 80 -17.88 -16.63 12.71
N GLU A 81 -18.91 -15.78 12.64
CA GLU A 81 -20.24 -16.17 12.16
C GLU A 81 -20.36 -15.94 10.64
N GLU A 82 -20.76 -16.99 9.92
CA GLU A 82 -21.07 -16.96 8.48
C GLU A 82 -22.14 -15.92 8.14
N LEU A 83 -21.80 -15.01 7.23
CA LEU A 83 -22.72 -14.05 6.64
C LEU A 83 -23.38 -14.59 5.37
N CYS A 84 -22.95 -15.77 4.91
CA CYS A 84 -23.54 -16.48 3.79
C CYS A 84 -23.45 -15.65 2.49
N ASN A 85 -22.26 -15.10 2.26
CA ASN A 85 -21.86 -14.11 1.25
C ASN A 85 -20.90 -14.73 0.22
N THR A 86 -20.82 -16.06 0.11
CA THR A 86 -19.88 -16.82 -0.75
C THR A 86 -18.41 -16.77 -0.32
N ILE A 87 -18.15 -16.21 0.85
CA ILE A 87 -16.85 -16.19 1.52
C ILE A 87 -16.92 -17.17 2.69
N ASP A 88 -15.83 -17.87 2.98
CA ASP A 88 -15.68 -18.62 4.23
C ASP A 88 -15.29 -17.63 5.33
N ASP A 89 -16.27 -17.02 5.98
CA ASP A 89 -16.03 -15.95 6.95
C ASP A 89 -15.31 -16.49 8.20
N ASN A 90 -15.45 -17.79 8.49
CA ASN A 90 -14.92 -18.39 9.71
C ASN A 90 -13.70 -19.30 9.51
N CYS A 91 -13.12 -19.30 8.31
CA CYS A 91 -11.92 -20.01 7.91
C CYS A 91 -11.91 -21.50 8.31
N ASN A 92 -13.01 -22.21 8.09
CA ASN A 92 -13.11 -23.65 8.40
C ASN A 92 -13.08 -24.57 7.18
N ASP A 93 -12.74 -24.02 6.01
CA ASP A 93 -12.73 -24.65 4.69
C ASP A 93 -14.12 -25.03 4.14
N ILE A 94 -15.19 -24.51 4.73
CA ILE A 94 -16.56 -24.69 4.29
C ILE A 94 -17.16 -23.32 4.04
N VAL A 95 -17.49 -23.03 2.79
CA VAL A 95 -18.14 -21.78 2.42
C VAL A 95 -19.64 -21.87 2.73
N ASP A 96 -20.18 -20.84 3.39
CA ASP A 96 -21.61 -20.62 3.59
C ASP A 96 -22.34 -21.80 4.30
N GLU A 97 -21.82 -22.32 5.42
CA GLU A 97 -22.57 -23.28 6.24
C GLU A 97 -23.61 -22.62 7.16
N GLY A 98 -24.71 -23.34 7.41
CA GLY A 98 -25.73 -22.85 8.34
C GLY A 98 -26.64 -21.72 7.79
N CYS A 99 -26.56 -21.42 6.49
CA CYS A 99 -27.25 -20.31 5.82
C CYS A 99 -28.78 -20.43 5.66
N SER A 100 -29.43 -21.26 6.48
CA SER A 100 -30.89 -21.36 6.48
C SER A 100 -31.50 -20.08 7.06
N CYS A 101 -32.57 -19.60 6.41
CA CYS A 101 -33.27 -18.40 6.87
C CYS A 101 -34.76 -18.66 7.10
N THR A 102 -35.37 -17.82 7.92
CA THR A 102 -36.80 -17.77 8.19
C THR A 102 -37.41 -16.63 7.39
N SER A 103 -38.54 -16.88 6.73
CA SER A 103 -39.22 -15.87 5.93
C SER A 103 -39.44 -14.56 6.72
N GLY A 104 -39.02 -13.45 6.12
CA GLY A 104 -39.05 -12.12 6.75
C GLY A 104 -37.75 -11.70 7.46
N GLN A 105 -36.77 -12.60 7.63
CA GLN A 105 -35.44 -12.22 8.08
C GLN A 105 -34.73 -11.38 7.01
N MET A 106 -33.90 -10.44 7.49
CA MET A 106 -33.03 -9.62 6.65
C MET A 106 -31.59 -9.90 7.03
N ARG A 107 -30.70 -9.86 6.04
CA ARG A 107 -29.24 -9.83 6.25
C ARG A 107 -28.63 -8.69 5.46
N VAL A 108 -27.42 -8.32 5.83
CA VAL A 108 -26.59 -7.42 5.03
C VAL A 108 -26.04 -8.21 3.84
N CYS A 109 -25.90 -7.58 2.69
CA CYS A 109 -25.33 -8.16 1.48
C CYS A 109 -24.55 -7.10 0.69
N SER A 110 -23.73 -7.57 -0.24
CA SER A 110 -23.07 -6.75 -1.25
C SER A 110 -22.73 -7.64 -2.44
N SER A 111 -22.86 -7.11 -3.65
CA SER A 111 -22.55 -7.83 -4.89
C SER A 111 -21.10 -7.65 -5.35
N TYR A 112 -20.31 -6.83 -4.64
CA TYR A 112 -19.00 -6.36 -5.12
C TYR A 112 -17.84 -6.62 -4.16
N ILE A 113 -18.11 -6.54 -2.85
CA ILE A 113 -17.13 -6.69 -1.77
C ILE A 113 -17.77 -7.39 -0.59
N ASP A 114 -16.99 -7.90 0.37
CA ASP A 114 -17.55 -8.31 1.66
C ASP A 114 -18.27 -7.11 2.31
N PRO A 115 -19.58 -7.20 2.61
CA PRO A 115 -20.28 -6.13 3.31
C PRO A 115 -19.72 -5.77 4.70
N ARG A 116 -18.85 -6.60 5.31
CA ARG A 116 -18.14 -6.27 6.56
C ARG A 116 -16.83 -5.51 6.34
N ALA A 117 -16.27 -5.55 5.12
CA ALA A 117 -15.05 -4.82 4.75
C ALA A 117 -15.29 -3.33 4.47
N VAL A 118 -16.55 -2.85 4.50
CA VAL A 118 -16.89 -1.46 4.16
C VAL A 118 -16.39 -0.50 5.25
N THR A 119 -15.42 0.35 4.91
CA THR A 119 -14.86 1.36 5.82
C THR A 119 -15.55 2.72 5.70
N TYR A 120 -15.22 3.68 6.58
CA TYR A 120 -15.83 5.03 6.56
C TYR A 120 -15.44 5.87 5.34
N ASN A 121 -14.26 5.60 4.75
CA ASN A 121 -13.77 6.35 3.59
C ASN A 121 -14.25 5.75 2.25
N MET A 122 -14.95 4.61 2.28
CA MET A 122 -15.53 4.01 1.08
C MET A 122 -16.83 4.69 0.69
N ARG A 123 -17.00 4.96 -0.62
CA ARG A 123 -18.29 5.34 -1.21
C ARG A 123 -19.26 4.18 -1.18
N CYS A 124 -18.78 2.95 -1.41
CA CYS A 124 -19.62 1.77 -1.48
C CYS A 124 -20.44 1.60 -0.22
N LYS A 125 -21.66 1.10 -0.41
CA LYS A 125 -22.56 0.80 0.70
C LYS A 125 -23.15 -0.57 0.50
N PRO A 126 -23.13 -1.42 1.52
CA PRO A 126 -23.82 -2.69 1.44
C PRO A 126 -25.33 -2.44 1.42
N GLY A 127 -26.04 -3.40 0.83
CA GLY A 127 -27.50 -3.42 0.82
C GLY A 127 -28.04 -4.39 1.86
N TYR A 128 -29.33 -4.72 1.70
CA TYR A 128 -29.98 -5.77 2.46
C TYR A 128 -30.68 -6.77 1.55
N GLU A 129 -30.68 -8.02 2.00
CA GLU A 129 -31.36 -9.11 1.34
C GLU A 129 -32.46 -9.66 2.23
N LEU A 130 -33.60 -10.01 1.63
CA LEU A 130 -34.76 -10.54 2.33
C LEU A 130 -34.86 -12.05 2.14
N CYS A 131 -35.15 -12.76 3.22
CA CYS A 131 -35.54 -14.16 3.15
C CYS A 131 -37.01 -14.31 2.73
N VAL A 132 -37.26 -14.97 1.60
CA VAL A 132 -38.59 -15.24 1.04
C VAL A 132 -38.77 -16.76 0.94
N ASP A 133 -39.86 -17.28 1.49
CA ASP A 133 -40.17 -18.72 1.47
C ASP A 133 -39.03 -19.64 2.00
N SER A 134 -38.25 -19.14 2.97
CA SER A 134 -37.09 -19.81 3.59
C SER A 134 -35.84 -19.91 2.69
N GLU A 135 -35.78 -19.09 1.64
CA GLU A 135 -34.61 -18.91 0.80
C GLU A 135 -34.25 -17.42 0.72
N TRP A 136 -32.96 -17.10 0.67
CA TRP A 136 -32.51 -15.73 0.44
C TRP A 136 -32.88 -15.29 -0.98
N SER A 137 -33.35 -14.05 -1.13
CA SER A 137 -33.94 -13.58 -2.40
C SER A 137 -33.00 -13.56 -3.61
N GLY A 138 -31.70 -13.73 -3.41
CA GLY A 138 -30.63 -13.58 -4.40
C GLY A 138 -30.42 -12.13 -4.86
N VAL A 139 -31.06 -11.15 -4.23
CA VAL A 139 -31.07 -9.76 -4.67
C VAL A 139 -30.69 -8.86 -3.51
N CYS A 140 -29.58 -8.14 -3.68
CA CYS A 140 -29.16 -7.15 -2.71
C CYS A 140 -29.83 -5.80 -3.00
N VAL A 141 -30.67 -5.33 -2.08
CA VAL A 141 -31.46 -4.11 -2.28
C VAL A 141 -30.80 -2.94 -1.56
N GLY A 142 -30.59 -1.84 -2.29
CA GLY A 142 -30.09 -0.59 -1.72
C GLY A 142 -28.56 -0.48 -1.65
N GLU A 143 -27.83 -1.45 -2.21
CA GLU A 143 -26.38 -1.35 -2.34
C GLU A 143 -25.96 -0.20 -3.27
N THR A 144 -24.80 0.40 -2.98
CA THR A 144 -24.12 1.36 -3.86
C THR A 144 -22.81 0.72 -4.28
N GLY A 145 -22.69 0.40 -5.58
CA GLY A 145 -21.52 -0.28 -6.13
C GLY A 145 -20.39 0.67 -6.51
N PRO A 146 -19.27 0.09 -6.97
CA PRO A 146 -18.05 0.81 -7.30
C PRO A 146 -18.22 1.66 -8.56
N ILE A 147 -17.53 2.79 -8.59
CA ILE A 147 -17.35 3.65 -9.77
C ILE A 147 -15.86 3.94 -9.92
N PRO A 148 -15.34 4.25 -11.13
CA PRO A 148 -13.93 4.60 -11.26
C PRO A 148 -13.54 5.74 -10.35
N GLU A 149 -12.33 5.64 -9.81
CA GLU A 149 -11.78 6.65 -8.93
C GLU A 149 -11.92 8.07 -9.48
N ILE A 150 -12.31 8.96 -8.58
CA ILE A 150 -12.22 10.39 -8.80
C ILE A 150 -11.63 11.01 -7.54
N CYS A 151 -10.62 11.84 -7.76
CA CYS A 151 -9.91 12.61 -6.75
C CYS A 151 -10.86 13.37 -5.80
N ASN A 152 -11.31 12.71 -4.73
CA ASN A 152 -12.34 13.20 -3.81
C ASN A 152 -12.09 12.80 -2.35
N GLY A 153 -11.02 12.04 -2.08
CA GLY A 153 -10.64 11.57 -0.75
C GLY A 153 -11.49 10.40 -0.24
N LEU A 154 -12.21 9.72 -1.12
CA LEU A 154 -12.97 8.50 -0.87
C LEU A 154 -12.45 7.42 -1.80
N ASP A 155 -12.59 6.18 -1.33
CA ASP A 155 -12.44 4.99 -2.15
C ASP A 155 -13.77 4.78 -2.91
N ASP A 156 -13.75 5.10 -4.20
CA ASP A 156 -14.90 5.14 -5.09
C ASP A 156 -15.11 3.81 -5.83
N ASP A 157 -14.05 3.07 -6.11
CA ASP A 157 -14.07 1.75 -6.75
C ASP A 157 -13.99 0.56 -5.77
N CYS A 158 -13.85 0.88 -4.49
CA CYS A 158 -14.05 0.02 -3.33
C CYS A 158 -13.03 -1.11 -3.24
N ASP A 159 -11.81 -0.84 -3.69
CA ASP A 159 -10.68 -1.78 -3.64
C ASP A 159 -9.85 -1.67 -2.36
N GLY A 160 -10.14 -0.70 -1.50
CA GLY A 160 -9.44 -0.44 -0.24
C GLY A 160 -8.50 0.76 -0.30
N ASP A 161 -8.13 1.21 -1.50
CA ASP A 161 -7.24 2.35 -1.69
C ASP A 161 -8.03 3.62 -2.01
N ILE A 162 -7.59 4.74 -1.43
CA ILE A 162 -8.24 6.03 -1.68
C ILE A 162 -7.59 6.69 -2.89
N ASP A 163 -8.41 7.08 -3.88
CA ASP A 163 -8.02 7.86 -5.05
C ASP A 163 -6.89 7.19 -5.89
N ASN A 164 -6.71 5.87 -5.81
CA ASN A 164 -5.67 5.19 -6.58
C ASN A 164 -5.89 5.34 -8.10
N GLY A 165 -4.81 5.42 -8.87
CA GLY A 165 -4.88 5.64 -10.32
C GLY A 165 -5.33 7.04 -10.77
N VAL A 166 -5.75 7.93 -9.86
CA VAL A 166 -6.04 9.36 -10.16
C VAL A 166 -5.10 10.34 -9.45
N LEU A 167 -4.16 9.85 -8.65
CA LEU A 167 -3.07 10.63 -8.08
C LEU A 167 -2.04 11.02 -9.17
N ASN A 168 -1.39 12.16 -8.96
CA ASN A 168 -0.25 12.60 -9.76
C ASN A 168 1.04 11.91 -9.27
N ALA A 169 2.19 12.27 -9.87
CA ALA A 169 3.47 11.64 -9.59
C ALA A 169 3.97 11.83 -8.15
N VAL A 170 3.40 12.78 -7.40
CA VAL A 170 3.74 13.04 -5.98
C VAL A 170 2.71 12.43 -5.02
N GLY A 171 1.80 11.57 -5.52
CA GLY A 171 0.75 10.96 -4.71
C GLY A 171 -0.35 11.93 -4.31
N GLU A 172 -0.45 13.08 -4.97
CA GLU A 172 -1.47 14.08 -4.68
C GLU A 172 -2.55 14.16 -5.76
N CYS A 173 -3.67 14.71 -5.32
CA CYS A 173 -4.87 14.86 -6.08
C CYS A 173 -4.79 16.09 -7.00
N GLY A 174 -4.76 15.89 -8.33
CA GLY A 174 -4.88 16.97 -9.33
C GLY A 174 -3.73 17.09 -10.34
N THR A 175 -3.91 17.93 -11.36
CA THR A 175 -2.93 18.10 -12.46
C THR A 175 -1.86 19.15 -12.19
N VAL A 176 -1.99 19.88 -11.09
CA VAL A 176 -0.96 20.85 -10.68
C VAL A 176 0.04 20.07 -9.87
N ILE A 177 1.18 19.85 -10.49
CA ILE A 177 2.36 19.40 -9.80
C ILE A 177 2.99 20.65 -9.17
N PRO A 178 3.33 20.66 -7.87
CA PRO A 178 4.03 21.79 -7.26
C PRO A 178 5.39 22.03 -7.95
N ASP A 179 5.90 23.27 -7.91
CA ASP A 179 7.32 23.50 -8.22
C ASP A 179 8.17 22.96 -7.05
N GLU A 180 9.46 22.68 -7.30
CA GLU A 180 10.40 22.24 -6.26
C GLU A 180 10.45 23.20 -5.05
N ASP A 181 10.47 22.66 -3.82
CA ASP A 181 10.64 23.44 -2.60
C ASP A 181 12.11 23.83 -2.42
N CYS A 182 12.50 24.93 -3.05
CA CYS A 182 13.84 25.46 -2.92
C CYS A 182 14.16 26.02 -1.52
N GLY A 183 13.18 26.15 -0.63
CA GLY A 183 13.34 26.70 0.70
C GLY A 183 13.88 28.15 0.72
N PRO A 184 14.20 28.68 1.92
CA PRO A 184 14.65 30.06 2.07
C PRO A 184 16.07 30.33 1.54
N THR A 185 16.89 29.28 1.38
CA THR A 185 18.24 29.38 0.81
C THR A 185 18.23 29.31 -0.71
N GLY A 186 17.13 28.84 -1.32
CA GLY A 186 17.05 28.56 -2.75
C GLY A 186 17.77 27.29 -3.19
N GLU A 187 18.28 26.50 -2.24
CA GLU A 187 19.12 25.33 -2.51
C GLU A 187 18.32 24.05 -2.74
N GLY A 188 17.07 23.99 -2.31
CA GLY A 188 16.31 22.75 -2.31
C GLY A 188 16.40 21.97 -1.01
N ASN A 189 15.51 20.99 -0.88
CA ASN A 189 15.42 20.12 0.29
C ASN A 189 16.05 18.73 0.05
N GLY A 190 16.46 18.42 -1.19
CA GLY A 190 17.01 17.12 -1.56
C GLY A 190 15.95 16.07 -1.92
N LEU A 191 14.71 16.48 -2.13
CA LEU A 191 13.61 15.62 -2.56
C LEU A 191 13.15 16.04 -3.95
N ASP A 192 12.46 15.13 -4.62
CA ASP A 192 11.72 15.39 -5.84
C ASP A 192 10.30 15.80 -5.42
N ASP A 193 10.12 17.08 -5.13
CA ASP A 193 8.86 17.60 -4.58
C ASP A 193 7.75 17.61 -5.64
N ASN A 194 8.12 17.56 -6.93
CA ASN A 194 7.21 17.58 -8.07
C ASN A 194 7.05 16.20 -8.75
N GLY A 195 7.80 15.18 -8.33
CA GLY A 195 7.67 13.81 -8.83
C GLY A 195 8.03 13.65 -10.31
N ASP A 196 8.81 14.55 -10.91
CA ASP A 196 9.22 14.44 -12.32
C ASP A 196 10.45 13.52 -12.50
N GLY A 197 10.99 12.99 -11.41
CA GLY A 197 12.18 12.15 -11.34
C GLY A 197 13.49 12.94 -11.22
N GLN A 198 13.43 14.25 -11.11
CA GLN A 198 14.57 15.13 -10.89
C GLN A 198 14.46 15.78 -9.50
N VAL A 199 15.60 16.03 -8.89
CA VAL A 199 15.66 16.53 -7.51
C VAL A 199 16.12 17.97 -7.56
N ASP A 200 15.28 18.90 -7.12
CA ASP A 200 15.50 20.34 -7.02
C ASP A 200 16.06 20.99 -8.31
N GLU A 201 15.62 20.55 -9.49
CA GLU A 201 16.11 21.01 -10.80
C GLU A 201 15.76 22.47 -11.11
N THR A 202 14.75 23.03 -10.43
CA THR A 202 14.42 24.46 -10.49
C THR A 202 15.08 25.29 -9.39
N CYS A 203 15.82 24.64 -8.48
CA CYS A 203 16.55 25.30 -7.41
C CYS A 203 18.00 25.60 -7.80
N ASN A 204 18.61 26.53 -7.06
CA ASN A 204 19.94 27.03 -7.36
C ASN A 204 20.91 26.74 -6.22
N CYS A 205 21.87 25.86 -6.49
CA CYS A 205 22.90 25.52 -5.53
C CYS A 205 24.08 26.52 -5.48
N SER A 206 24.03 27.58 -6.30
CA SER A 206 25.05 28.64 -6.34
C SER A 206 25.22 29.27 -4.97
N VAL A 207 26.41 29.15 -4.41
CA VAL A 207 26.87 30.01 -3.33
C VAL A 207 27.19 31.42 -3.88
N PRO A 208 26.67 32.50 -3.27
CA PRO A 208 27.21 33.83 -3.50
C PRO A 208 28.70 33.85 -3.14
N GLY A 209 29.57 34.07 -4.13
CA GLY A 209 31.02 34.03 -3.94
C GLY A 209 31.67 32.67 -4.20
N TYR A 210 31.09 31.83 -5.07
CA TYR A 210 31.64 30.58 -5.63
C TYR A 210 33.14 30.45 -5.41
N ASP A 211 33.47 29.76 -4.32
CA ASP A 211 34.82 29.33 -4.04
C ASP A 211 34.98 27.95 -4.71
N PRO A 212 35.72 27.84 -5.83
CA PRO A 212 35.97 26.55 -6.46
C PRO A 212 36.68 25.56 -5.52
N ASP A 213 37.25 26.03 -4.39
CA ASP A 213 37.90 25.20 -3.39
C ASP A 213 36.93 24.70 -2.28
N LEU A 214 35.66 25.13 -2.26
CA LEU A 214 34.61 24.62 -1.36
C LEU A 214 33.34 24.21 -2.14
N PRO A 215 33.41 23.18 -2.99
CA PRO A 215 32.26 22.73 -3.76
C PRO A 215 31.23 22.05 -2.85
N ARG A 216 29.95 22.39 -3.01
CA ARG A 216 28.86 21.63 -2.40
C ARG A 216 28.81 20.25 -3.05
N THR A 217 29.41 19.29 -2.39
CA THR A 217 29.52 17.90 -2.85
C THR A 217 28.86 16.98 -1.84
N GLY A 218 28.44 15.80 -2.28
CA GLY A 218 27.86 14.77 -1.43
C GLY A 218 26.57 15.20 -0.72
N GLN A 219 25.78 16.09 -1.31
CA GLN A 219 24.50 16.49 -0.73
C GLN A 219 23.49 15.36 -0.88
N PRO A 220 22.67 15.07 0.15
CA PRO A 220 21.66 14.03 0.06
C PRO A 220 20.65 14.37 -1.04
N CYS A 221 20.12 13.32 -1.65
CA CYS A 221 19.04 13.44 -2.63
C CYS A 221 18.22 12.14 -2.68
N TYR A 222 16.96 12.26 -3.08
CA TYR A 222 16.09 11.12 -3.36
C TYR A 222 15.01 11.51 -4.37
N SER A 223 14.90 10.78 -5.48
CA SER A 223 13.92 11.05 -6.55
C SER A 223 12.77 10.03 -6.59
N GLY A 224 12.61 9.22 -5.55
CA GLY A 224 11.46 8.32 -5.41
C GLY A 224 10.38 8.96 -4.54
N PRO A 225 9.16 8.39 -4.49
CA PRO A 225 8.11 8.85 -3.58
C PRO A 225 8.61 8.82 -2.13
N ILE A 226 8.45 9.91 -1.39
CA ILE A 226 9.05 10.07 -0.05
C ILE A 226 8.67 8.97 0.94
N SER A 227 7.48 8.36 0.78
CA SER A 227 7.00 7.23 1.59
C SER A 227 7.89 5.99 1.48
N THR A 228 8.60 5.82 0.38
CA THR A 228 9.45 4.65 0.10
C THR A 228 10.89 4.82 0.60
N LEU A 229 11.27 6.02 1.06
CA LEU A 229 12.64 6.30 1.48
C LEU A 229 13.00 5.52 2.75
N GLY A 230 13.89 4.55 2.63
CA GLY A 230 14.33 3.70 3.74
C GLY A 230 13.44 2.49 4.00
N VAL A 231 12.47 2.23 3.12
CA VAL A 231 11.66 1.01 3.09
C VAL A 231 12.33 0.01 2.14
N GLY A 232 12.31 -1.28 2.48
CA GLY A 232 13.00 -2.32 1.70
C GLY A 232 14.46 -2.02 1.38
N ILE A 233 14.80 -2.07 0.10
CA ILE A 233 16.12 -1.68 -0.42
C ILE A 233 16.22 -0.20 -0.79
N CYS A 234 15.11 0.54 -0.79
CA CYS A 234 15.09 1.92 -1.24
C CYS A 234 15.86 2.85 -0.31
N HIS A 235 16.72 3.67 -0.89
CA HIS A 235 17.51 4.64 -0.15
C HIS A 235 17.93 5.83 -1.00
N GLY A 236 18.19 6.94 -0.31
CA GLY A 236 18.75 8.16 -0.89
C GLY A 236 20.14 7.96 -1.47
N GLY A 237 20.49 8.83 -2.41
CA GLY A 237 21.81 8.95 -2.98
C GLY A 237 22.49 10.24 -2.56
N THR A 238 23.52 10.61 -3.30
CA THR A 238 24.17 11.91 -3.18
C THR A 238 24.33 12.59 -4.53
N ARG A 239 24.30 13.92 -4.52
CA ARG A 239 24.51 14.78 -5.67
C ARG A 239 25.48 15.91 -5.35
N ASP A 240 26.08 16.44 -6.41
CA ASP A 240 27.03 17.55 -6.35
C ASP A 240 26.45 18.78 -7.06
N CYS A 241 26.82 19.97 -6.59
CA CYS A 241 26.51 21.21 -7.27
C CYS A 241 27.48 21.42 -8.44
N LEU A 242 26.95 21.46 -9.66
CA LEU A 242 27.74 21.59 -10.89
C LEU A 242 28.07 23.06 -11.22
N PRO A 243 29.10 23.30 -12.06
CA PRO A 243 29.39 24.63 -12.57
C PRO A 243 28.15 25.24 -13.24
N GLY A 244 27.78 26.45 -12.82
CA GLY A 244 26.55 27.11 -13.26
C GLY A 244 25.43 27.12 -12.21
N GLY A 245 25.64 26.48 -11.05
CA GLY A 245 24.70 26.56 -9.94
C GLY A 245 23.53 25.59 -10.04
N VAL A 246 23.70 24.51 -10.80
CA VAL A 246 22.66 23.50 -11.05
C VAL A 246 23.06 22.21 -10.35
N TRP A 247 22.11 21.52 -9.75
CA TRP A 247 22.34 20.22 -9.15
C TRP A 247 22.67 19.16 -10.21
N GLY A 248 23.61 18.27 -9.89
CA GLY A 248 23.86 17.05 -10.65
C GLY A 248 22.83 15.96 -10.34
N THR A 249 22.95 14.83 -11.05
CA THR A 249 22.08 13.67 -10.86
C THR A 249 22.25 13.05 -9.48
N CYS A 250 21.17 12.52 -8.91
CA CYS A 250 21.22 11.79 -7.67
C CYS A 250 21.90 10.42 -7.86
N THR A 251 23.13 10.29 -7.39
CA THR A 251 23.97 9.11 -7.61
C THR A 251 23.91 8.18 -6.41
N GLY A 252 23.71 6.88 -6.68
CA GLY A 252 23.67 5.85 -5.64
C GLY A 252 22.34 5.79 -4.88
N GLN A 253 21.29 6.45 -5.37
CA GLN A 253 19.93 6.18 -4.89
C GLN A 253 19.42 4.84 -5.41
N VAL A 254 18.52 4.22 -4.66
CA VAL A 254 17.69 3.08 -5.07
C VAL A 254 16.24 3.53 -4.86
N ILE A 255 15.48 3.56 -5.95
CA ILE A 255 14.07 3.99 -5.97
C ILE A 255 13.17 2.78 -6.22
N PRO A 256 11.87 2.85 -5.89
CA PRO A 256 10.91 1.78 -6.12
C PRO A 256 10.95 1.24 -7.54
N MET A 257 10.93 -0.07 -7.66
CA MET A 257 10.78 -0.80 -8.90
C MET A 257 9.75 -1.90 -8.71
N VAL A 258 9.11 -2.33 -9.80
CA VAL A 258 8.17 -3.46 -9.74
C VAL A 258 8.78 -4.67 -9.03
N GLU A 259 7.97 -5.33 -8.22
CA GLU A 259 8.39 -6.51 -7.47
C GLU A 259 9.03 -7.60 -8.34
N THR A 260 10.18 -8.08 -7.88
CA THR A 260 10.88 -9.22 -8.47
C THR A 260 10.53 -10.49 -7.71
N CYS A 261 9.49 -11.18 -8.17
CA CYS A 261 8.99 -12.39 -7.52
C CYS A 261 10.09 -13.41 -7.14
N GLY A 262 10.17 -13.73 -5.85
CA GLY A 262 10.95 -14.85 -5.31
C GLY A 262 12.42 -14.55 -5.00
N ASP A 263 12.84 -13.28 -5.01
CA ASP A 263 14.14 -12.87 -4.48
C ASP A 263 14.13 -12.62 -2.96
N GLY A 264 12.94 -12.48 -2.36
CA GLY A 264 12.76 -12.21 -0.93
C GLY A 264 13.26 -10.82 -0.56
N ILE A 265 13.12 -9.86 -1.47
CA ILE A 265 13.50 -8.47 -1.32
C ILE A 265 12.27 -7.62 -1.66
N ASP A 266 11.96 -6.65 -0.81
CA ASP A 266 11.01 -5.56 -1.06
C ASP A 266 11.67 -4.54 -2.02
N ASN A 267 11.28 -4.61 -3.29
CA ASN A 267 11.80 -3.88 -4.44
C ASN A 267 10.96 -2.65 -4.79
N ASP A 268 9.65 -2.67 -4.55
CA ASP A 268 8.76 -1.52 -4.71
C ASP A 268 8.65 -0.66 -3.45
N CYS A 269 9.23 -1.12 -2.35
CA CYS A 269 9.49 -0.38 -1.14
C CYS A 269 8.21 0.10 -0.47
N ASP A 270 7.18 -0.77 -0.41
CA ASP A 270 5.89 -0.51 0.19
C ASP A 270 5.66 -1.16 1.58
N GLY A 271 6.47 -2.16 1.96
CA GLY A 271 6.80 -2.52 3.35
C GLY A 271 6.19 -3.80 3.89
#